data_AF-A0A2E3J202-F1
#
_entry.id   AF-A0A2E3J202-F1
#
_cell.length_a   1.000
_cell.length_b   1.000
_cell.length_c   1.000
_cell.angle_alpha   90.00
_cell.angle_beta   90.00
_cell.angle_gamma   90.00
#
_symmetry.space_group_name_H-M   'P 1'
#
loop_
_entity.id
_entity.type
_entity.pdbx_description
1 polymer ?
#
loop_
_entity_poly.entity_id
_entity_poly.type
_entity_poly.pdbx_seq_one_letter_code
_entity_poly.pdbx_strand_id
1 'polypeptide(L)'
;MWGEPIHSNFFGSARGGSVNICDTNVFGYGFSPLDLEYLILPHCHHDHYPGLPQLLFYRRMRQRDRDGLRPLKIIGPAKDLERVVKLSRDLLLADRFPDVDHVPEVVPLSPGDRFECPTFHLETCNTIHALRGLCYRYGDPGGTDFGFTGDTAYHPPIARFLKDCPFIVHEAAHGLRQVENARESGHSSAEDAARIAKDAQAIDWAWFTSKKRM
;
A
#
# COMPACT_ATOMS: atom_id res chain seq x y z
N MET A 1 24.60 45.27 19.04
CA MET A 1 23.40 44.58 19.53
C MET A 1 22.85 43.81 18.34
N TRP A 2 23.08 42.51 18.32
CA TRP A 2 22.88 41.63 17.16
C TRP A 2 21.41 41.20 17.04
N GLY A 3 20.92 41.10 15.81
CA GLY A 3 19.62 40.54 15.47
C GLY A 3 19.52 40.35 13.95
N GLU A 4 20.01 39.21 13.47
CA GLU A 4 20.02 38.76 12.08
C GLU A 4 18.60 38.56 11.49
N PRO A 5 18.44 38.63 10.15
CA PRO A 5 17.17 38.40 9.48
C PRO A 5 16.87 36.90 9.30
N ILE A 6 15.70 36.47 9.75
CA ILE A 6 15.14 35.14 9.42
C ILE A 6 14.59 35.14 7.99
N HIS A 7 15.34 34.51 7.08
CA HIS A 7 14.85 34.11 5.77
C HIS A 7 13.92 32.89 5.90
N SER A 8 12.61 33.10 5.88
CA SER A 8 11.65 32.02 5.64
C SER A 8 11.19 32.05 4.18
N ASN A 9 11.81 31.22 3.34
CA ASN A 9 11.26 30.86 2.03
C ASN A 9 10.21 29.78 2.25
N PHE A 10 8.92 30.13 2.19
CA PHE A 10 7.87 29.28 1.61
C PHE A 10 6.62 30.14 1.41
N PHE A 11 6.38 30.57 0.16
CA PHE A 11 5.12 31.19 -0.25
C PHE A 11 4.05 30.11 -0.40
N GLY A 12 2.92 30.29 0.29
CA GLY A 12 1.68 29.54 0.13
C GLY A 12 0.53 30.32 0.77
N SER A 13 -0.28 30.98 -0.06
CA SER A 13 -1.32 31.93 0.35
C SER A 13 -2.66 31.25 0.66
N ALA A 14 -3.16 31.50 1.88
CA ALA A 14 -4.54 31.68 2.33
C ALA A 14 -5.70 30.93 1.62
N ARG A 15 -5.91 29.66 2.01
CA ARG A 15 -7.08 29.22 2.80
C ARG A 15 -6.56 28.13 3.76
N GLY A 16 -6.95 28.19 5.03
CA GLY A 16 -6.38 27.36 6.09
C GLY A 16 -6.42 25.86 5.78
N GLY A 17 -5.27 25.32 5.41
CA GLY A 17 -5.02 23.92 5.16
C GLY A 17 -3.56 23.80 4.74
N SER A 18 -2.70 23.31 5.64
CA SER A 18 -1.37 22.85 5.25
C SER A 18 -1.58 21.82 4.14
N VAL A 19 -1.08 22.04 2.93
CA VAL A 19 -1.13 21.04 1.85
C VAL A 19 -0.21 19.90 2.28
N ASN A 20 -0.76 18.91 2.99
CA ASN A 20 -0.12 17.63 3.15
C ASN A 20 -0.36 16.84 1.87
N ILE A 21 0.66 16.13 1.40
CA ILE A 21 0.50 15.17 0.29
C ILE A 21 -0.53 14.07 0.61
N CYS A 22 -0.88 13.88 1.89
CA CYS A 22 -2.01 13.05 2.31
C CYS A 22 -3.40 13.63 1.97
N ASP A 23 -3.50 14.90 1.57
CA ASP A 23 -4.77 15.64 1.53
C ASP A 23 -5.63 15.34 0.30
N THR A 24 -5.06 14.81 -0.78
CA THR A 24 -5.77 14.74 -2.07
C THR A 24 -6.56 13.46 -2.30
N ASN A 25 -6.24 12.34 -1.64
CA ASN A 25 -6.90 11.05 -1.93
C ASN A 25 -7.90 10.62 -0.85
N VAL A 26 -7.47 10.45 0.41
CA VAL A 26 -8.35 9.87 1.47
C VAL A 26 -9.49 10.83 1.85
N PHE A 27 -9.19 12.12 2.03
CA PHE A 27 -10.21 13.14 2.28
C PHE A 27 -11.13 13.37 1.09
N GLY A 28 -10.64 13.19 -0.14
CA GLY A 28 -11.43 13.30 -1.36
C GLY A 28 -12.59 12.30 -1.41
N TYR A 29 -12.47 11.17 -0.71
CA TYR A 29 -13.51 10.16 -0.55
C TYR A 29 -14.29 10.28 0.77
N GLY A 30 -14.09 11.35 1.55
CA GLY A 30 -14.80 11.59 2.80
C GLY A 30 -14.28 10.81 4.01
N PHE A 31 -13.12 10.17 3.91
CA PHE A 31 -12.48 9.46 5.02
C PHE A 31 -11.40 10.32 5.69
N SER A 32 -11.15 10.13 6.98
CA SER A 32 -9.99 10.70 7.67
C SER A 32 -8.83 9.70 7.67
N PRO A 33 -7.56 10.13 7.47
CA PRO A 33 -6.40 9.29 7.74
C PRO A 33 -6.31 8.77 9.17
N LEU A 34 -7.06 9.38 10.12
CA LEU A 34 -7.22 8.87 11.48
C LEU A 34 -8.07 7.60 11.55
N ASP A 35 -8.99 7.41 10.60
CA ASP A 35 -9.89 6.24 10.56
C ASP A 35 -9.17 4.97 10.03
N LEU A 36 -7.94 5.13 9.53
CA LEU A 36 -7.11 4.01 9.07
C LEU A 36 -6.54 3.22 10.25
N GLU A 37 -6.72 1.91 10.19
CA GLU A 37 -6.21 0.97 11.19
C GLU A 37 -5.29 -0.07 10.59
N TYR A 38 -5.49 -0.41 9.33
CA TYR A 38 -4.71 -1.37 8.59
C TYR A 38 -4.21 -0.70 7.31
N LEU A 39 -2.91 -0.74 7.10
CA LEU A 39 -2.25 -0.38 5.84
C LEU A 39 -1.57 -1.64 5.31
N ILE A 40 -2.03 -2.16 4.17
CA ILE A 40 -1.52 -3.39 3.56
C ILE A 40 -0.71 -3.01 2.33
N LEU A 41 0.58 -3.35 2.32
CA LEU A 41 1.50 -3.06 1.21
C LEU A 41 1.73 -4.34 0.38
N PRO A 42 1.54 -4.32 -0.96
CA PRO A 42 1.89 -5.47 -1.80
C PRO A 42 3.39 -5.69 -1.87
N HIS A 43 4.16 -4.60 -1.96
CA HIS A 43 5.61 -4.63 -1.93
C HIS A 43 6.20 -3.28 -1.58
N CYS A 44 7.51 -3.24 -1.36
CA CYS A 44 8.22 -2.06 -0.88
C CYS A 44 8.98 -1.34 -2.02
N HIS A 45 8.31 -1.10 -3.15
CA HIS A 45 8.85 -0.23 -4.21
C HIS A 45 8.43 1.23 -3.99
N HIS A 46 9.21 2.17 -4.53
CA HIS A 46 9.20 3.58 -4.12
C HIS A 46 7.90 4.33 -4.45
N ASP A 47 7.05 3.79 -5.32
CA ASP A 47 5.74 4.34 -5.66
C ASP A 47 4.60 3.82 -4.75
N HIS A 48 4.85 2.82 -3.89
CA HIS A 48 3.82 2.20 -3.03
C HIS A 48 3.83 2.69 -1.58
N TYR A 49 4.95 3.23 -1.08
CA TYR A 49 5.06 3.74 0.28
C TYR A 49 5.57 5.19 0.46
N PRO A 50 5.74 6.05 -0.57
CA PRO A 50 6.37 7.36 -0.38
C PRO A 50 5.52 8.30 0.50
N GLY A 51 4.23 8.01 0.67
CA GLY A 51 3.29 8.70 1.56
C GLY A 51 3.31 8.22 3.02
N LEU A 52 4.04 7.14 3.34
CA LEU A 52 4.08 6.57 4.69
C LEU A 52 4.63 7.54 5.74
N PRO A 53 5.77 8.24 5.53
CA PRO A 53 6.27 9.21 6.52
C PRO A 53 5.23 10.30 6.85
N GLN A 54 4.52 10.80 5.82
CA GLN A 54 3.52 11.85 5.98
C GLN A 54 2.29 11.33 6.72
N LEU A 55 1.86 10.08 6.46
CA LEU A 55 0.77 9.45 7.21
C LEU A 55 1.12 9.29 8.69
N LEU A 56 2.32 8.79 9.00
CA LEU A 56 2.80 8.63 10.38
C LEU A 56 2.84 9.98 11.10
N PHE A 57 3.44 10.99 10.47
CA PHE A 57 3.49 12.35 11.00
C PHE A 57 2.08 12.93 11.23
N TYR A 58 1.19 12.83 10.24
CA TYR A 58 -0.19 13.32 10.33
C TYR A 58 -0.93 12.67 11.50
N ARG A 59 -0.90 11.34 11.60
CA ARG A 59 -1.56 10.61 12.70
C ARG A 59 -1.04 11.04 14.05
N ARG A 60 0.28 11.24 14.19
CA ARG A 60 0.85 11.75 15.45
C ARG A 60 0.36 13.15 15.78
N MET A 61 0.39 14.08 14.83
CA MET A 61 -0.01 15.47 15.06
C MET A 61 -1.50 15.60 15.42
N ARG A 62 -2.34 14.75 14.82
CA ARG A 62 -3.81 14.81 14.91
C ARG A 62 -4.40 13.76 15.86
N GLN A 63 -3.58 13.01 16.59
CA GLN A 63 -4.06 11.95 17.50
C GLN A 63 -5.06 12.45 18.56
N ARG A 64 -4.96 13.72 18.95
CA ARG A 64 -5.83 14.39 19.95
C ARG A 64 -7.17 14.84 19.38
N ASP A 65 -7.35 14.79 18.06
CA ASP A 65 -8.63 15.09 17.41
C ASP A 65 -9.59 13.88 17.46
N ARG A 66 -9.14 12.73 17.97
CA ARG A 66 -9.91 11.49 18.04
C ARG A 66 -9.63 10.74 19.35
N ASP A 67 -10.65 10.69 20.20
CA ASP A 67 -10.62 9.83 21.37
C ASP A 67 -10.61 8.34 20.95
N GLY A 68 -9.82 7.54 21.66
CA GLY A 68 -9.75 6.08 21.43
C GLY A 68 -9.13 5.67 20.10
N LEU A 69 -8.28 6.51 19.49
CA LEU A 69 -7.60 6.21 18.23
C LEU A 69 -6.87 4.85 18.31
N ARG A 70 -7.29 3.90 17.48
CA ARG A 70 -6.64 2.58 17.40
C ARG A 70 -5.24 2.69 16.78
N PRO A 71 -4.25 1.89 17.24
CA PRO A 71 -2.93 1.85 16.62
C PRO A 71 -3.00 1.50 15.14
N LEU A 72 -2.16 2.13 14.32
CA LEU A 72 -2.01 1.74 12.92
C LEU A 72 -1.20 0.45 12.84
N LYS A 73 -1.75 -0.59 12.21
CA LYS A 73 -1.05 -1.81 11.80
C LYS A 73 -0.63 -1.70 10.35
N ILE A 74 0.64 -1.95 10.08
CA ILE A 74 1.19 -1.97 8.72
C ILE A 74 1.58 -3.41 8.39
N ILE A 75 0.93 -3.98 7.38
CA ILE A 75 1.09 -5.35 6.91
C ILE A 75 1.80 -5.33 5.56
N GLY A 76 2.75 -6.22 5.32
CA GLY A 76 3.49 -6.24 4.06
C GLY A 76 4.63 -7.27 4.01
N PRO A 77 5.48 -7.27 2.98
CA PRO A 77 6.48 -8.31 2.80
C PRO A 77 7.58 -8.27 3.87
N ALA A 78 7.81 -9.42 4.50
CA ALA A 78 8.74 -9.59 5.60
C ALA A 78 10.18 -9.15 5.27
N LYS A 79 10.58 -9.24 4.00
CA LYS A 79 11.93 -8.88 3.58
C LYS A 79 12.27 -7.41 3.82
N ASP A 80 11.32 -6.51 3.56
CA ASP A 80 11.62 -5.08 3.42
C ASP A 80 10.76 -4.19 4.34
N LEU A 81 9.63 -4.70 4.87
CA LEU A 81 8.63 -3.91 5.59
C LEU A 81 9.19 -3.18 6.81
N GLU A 82 9.86 -3.89 7.72
CA GLU A 82 10.41 -3.29 8.95
C GLU A 82 11.42 -2.18 8.63
N ARG A 83 12.27 -2.42 7.62
CA ARG A 83 13.24 -1.43 7.16
C ARG A 83 12.55 -0.19 6.60
N VAL A 84 11.51 -0.35 5.78
CA VAL A 84 10.74 0.78 5.22
C VAL A 84 10.06 1.60 6.30
N VAL A 85 9.43 0.94 7.28
CA VAL A 85 8.77 1.62 8.41
C VAL A 85 9.80 2.39 9.24
N LYS A 86 10.95 1.76 9.55
CA LYS A 86 12.04 2.43 10.26
C LYS A 86 12.53 3.66 9.51
N LEU A 87 12.86 3.52 8.22
CA LEU A 87 13.37 4.64 7.41
C LEU A 87 12.36 5.78 7.28
N SER A 88 11.06 5.45 7.27
CA SER A 88 10.00 6.46 7.24
C SER A 88 9.94 7.27 8.54
N ARG A 89 10.23 6.65 9.68
CA ARG A 89 10.35 7.33 10.98
C ARG A 89 11.67 8.10 11.11
N ASP A 90 12.77 7.53 10.63
CA ASP A 90 14.08 8.19 10.59
C ASP A 90 14.03 9.47 9.75
N LEU A 91 13.28 9.47 8.63
CA LEU A 91 13.07 10.66 7.80
C LEU A 91 12.41 11.80 8.58
N LEU A 92 11.54 11.49 9.54
CA LEU A 92 10.90 12.47 10.42
C LEU A 92 11.82 12.94 11.56
N LEU A 93 13.05 12.42 11.63
CA LEU A 93 14.01 12.66 12.71
C LEU A 93 13.41 12.32 14.08
N ALA A 94 12.64 11.23 14.17
CA ALA A 94 11.94 10.79 15.38
C ALA A 94 12.86 10.69 16.61
N ASP A 95 14.11 10.25 16.42
CA ASP A 95 15.12 10.18 17.49
C ASP A 95 15.45 11.56 18.10
N ARG A 96 15.36 12.64 17.31
CA ARG A 96 15.60 14.01 17.75
C ARG A 96 14.32 14.69 18.24
N PHE A 97 13.18 14.31 17.69
CA PHE A 97 11.87 14.90 18.01
C PHE A 97 10.85 13.80 18.38
N PRO A 98 10.93 13.21 19.58
CA PRO A 98 10.03 12.11 19.98
C PRO A 98 8.54 12.47 19.93
N ASP A 99 8.20 13.77 20.02
CA ASP A 99 6.83 14.25 19.92
C ASP A 99 6.21 14.03 18.53
N VAL A 100 7.01 13.81 17.48
CA VAL A 100 6.53 13.54 16.12
C VAL A 100 6.51 12.04 15.77
N ASP A 101 6.97 11.19 16.68
CA ASP A 101 7.08 9.75 16.44
C ASP A 101 5.73 9.04 16.58
N HIS A 102 5.18 8.56 15.47
CA HIS A 102 4.11 7.56 15.47
C HIS A 102 4.74 6.19 15.30
N VAL A 103 4.62 5.35 16.32
CA VAL A 103 5.10 3.96 16.27
C VAL A 103 3.94 3.05 15.86
N PRO A 104 3.87 2.59 14.60
CA PRO A 104 2.86 1.62 14.18
C PRO A 104 3.22 0.21 14.68
N GLU A 105 2.21 -0.66 14.71
CA GLU A 105 2.44 -2.11 14.77
C GLU A 105 2.83 -2.60 13.39
N VAL A 106 3.90 -3.40 13.28
CA VAL A 106 4.42 -3.91 12.00
C VAL A 106 4.18 -5.41 11.93
N VAL A 107 3.55 -5.86 10.85
CA VAL A 107 3.17 -7.27 10.63
C VAL A 107 3.82 -7.77 9.33
N PRO A 108 5.06 -8.29 9.42
CA PRO A 108 5.74 -8.87 8.27
C PRO A 108 5.11 -10.21 7.86
N LEU A 109 4.81 -10.38 6.57
CA LEU A 109 4.29 -11.62 5.98
C LEU A 109 5.21 -12.14 4.87
N SER A 110 5.30 -13.46 4.74
CA SER A 110 5.96 -14.19 3.66
C SER A 110 4.93 -14.93 2.81
N PRO A 111 5.24 -15.30 1.55
CA PRO A 111 4.34 -16.10 0.74
C PRO A 111 3.91 -17.40 1.46
N GLY A 112 2.61 -17.63 1.55
CA GLY A 112 2.00 -18.76 2.27
C GLY A 112 1.56 -18.43 3.69
N ASP A 113 1.95 -17.28 4.23
CA ASP A 113 1.48 -16.83 5.55
C ASP A 113 0.02 -16.37 5.49
N ARG A 114 -0.60 -16.39 6.68
CA ARG A 114 -1.96 -15.89 6.92
C ARG A 114 -1.94 -14.81 8.00
N PHE A 115 -2.84 -13.85 7.86
CA PHE A 115 -3.14 -12.84 8.88
C PHE A 115 -4.64 -12.87 9.17
N GLU A 116 -5.03 -12.84 10.44
CA GLU A 116 -6.43 -12.87 10.84
C GLU A 116 -6.69 -11.81 11.91
N CYS A 117 -7.82 -11.11 11.77
CA CYS A 117 -8.38 -10.22 12.77
C CYS A 117 -9.90 -10.38 12.81
N PRO A 118 -10.61 -9.75 13.78
CA PRO A 118 -12.06 -9.93 13.91
C PRO A 118 -12.88 -9.51 12.68
N THR A 119 -12.32 -8.65 11.82
CA THR A 119 -13.02 -8.07 10.67
C THR A 119 -12.65 -8.69 9.34
N PHE A 120 -11.45 -9.28 9.20
CA PHE A 120 -11.00 -9.89 7.96
C PHE A 120 -9.82 -10.85 8.18
N HIS A 121 -9.54 -11.66 7.17
CA HIS A 121 -8.32 -12.44 7.05
C HIS A 121 -7.64 -12.18 5.71
N LEU A 122 -6.33 -12.43 5.67
CA LEU A 122 -5.50 -12.39 4.47
C LEU A 122 -4.76 -13.71 4.34
N GLU A 123 -4.71 -14.22 3.13
CA GLU A 123 -3.74 -15.23 2.72
C GLU A 123 -2.78 -14.63 1.70
N THR A 124 -1.58 -15.21 1.57
CA THR A 124 -0.53 -14.63 0.73
C THR A 124 0.07 -15.62 -0.27
N CYS A 125 0.44 -15.11 -1.43
CA CYS A 125 1.18 -15.83 -2.46
C CYS A 125 2.32 -14.96 -3.02
N ASN A 126 3.35 -15.59 -3.57
CA ASN A 126 4.50 -14.89 -4.13
C ASN A 126 4.15 -14.24 -5.48
N THR A 127 4.81 -13.13 -5.81
CA THR A 127 4.74 -12.46 -7.12
C THR A 127 6.06 -12.52 -7.89
N ILE A 128 6.05 -12.13 -9.18
CA ILE A 128 7.27 -11.93 -9.98
C ILE A 128 7.46 -10.43 -10.21
N HIS A 129 8.32 -9.79 -9.42
CA HIS A 129 8.63 -8.37 -9.55
C HIS A 129 10.09 -8.09 -9.12
N ALA A 130 10.59 -6.87 -9.35
CA ALA A 130 11.97 -6.48 -9.02
C ALA A 130 12.28 -6.58 -7.51
N LEU A 131 11.28 -6.27 -6.68
CA LEU A 131 11.31 -6.50 -5.23
C LEU A 131 10.40 -7.67 -4.88
N ARG A 132 10.66 -8.31 -3.73
CA ARG A 132 9.79 -9.39 -3.25
C ARG A 132 8.42 -8.79 -2.89
N GLY A 133 7.38 -9.21 -3.58
CA GLY A 133 6.02 -8.79 -3.34
C GLY A 133 5.10 -9.94 -2.94
N LEU A 134 3.89 -9.56 -2.54
CA LEU A 134 2.81 -10.46 -2.13
C LEU A 134 1.56 -10.17 -2.94
N CYS A 135 0.95 -11.24 -3.44
CA CYS A 135 -0.45 -11.27 -3.81
C CYS A 135 -1.26 -11.67 -2.57
N TYR A 136 -2.39 -11.00 -2.35
CA TYR A 136 -3.29 -11.23 -1.23
C TYR A 136 -4.61 -11.84 -1.70
N ARG A 137 -5.15 -12.74 -0.90
CA ARG A 137 -6.58 -13.09 -0.91
C ARG A 137 -7.18 -12.56 0.39
N TYR A 138 -8.11 -11.63 0.26
CA TYR A 138 -8.86 -11.05 1.37
C TYR A 138 -10.14 -11.84 1.56
N GLY A 139 -10.53 -12.09 2.81
CA GLY A 139 -11.88 -12.53 3.13
C GLY A 139 -12.41 -11.93 4.43
N ASP A 140 -13.73 -11.80 4.57
CA ASP A 140 -14.39 -11.34 5.80
C ASP A 140 -15.43 -12.34 6.34
N PRO A 141 -15.86 -12.20 7.61
CA PRO A 141 -16.91 -13.07 8.18
C PRO A 141 -18.29 -12.96 7.51
N GLY A 142 -18.52 -11.91 6.72
CA GLY A 142 -19.74 -11.71 5.93
C GLY A 142 -19.73 -12.48 4.60
N GLY A 143 -18.62 -13.12 4.24
CA GLY A 143 -18.47 -13.88 3.00
C GLY A 143 -17.98 -13.05 1.81
N THR A 144 -17.53 -11.82 2.02
CA THR A 144 -16.80 -11.06 0.99
C THR A 144 -15.43 -11.68 0.79
N ASP A 145 -15.03 -11.92 -0.45
CA ASP A 145 -13.71 -12.45 -0.81
C ASP A 145 -13.21 -11.72 -2.07
N PHE A 146 -11.95 -11.27 -2.08
CA PHE A 146 -11.33 -10.77 -3.30
C PHE A 146 -9.81 -10.99 -3.33
N GLY A 147 -9.27 -11.13 -4.53
CA GLY A 147 -7.85 -11.23 -4.80
C GLY A 147 -7.26 -9.87 -5.16
N PHE A 148 -6.07 -9.56 -4.66
CA PHE A 148 -5.29 -8.41 -5.05
C PHE A 148 -3.86 -8.84 -5.37
N THR A 149 -3.39 -8.63 -6.60
CA THR A 149 -2.08 -9.16 -7.01
C THR A 149 -0.90 -8.32 -6.56
N GLY A 150 -1.09 -7.01 -6.41
CA GLY A 150 0.02 -6.07 -6.46
C GLY A 150 0.74 -6.13 -7.81
N ASP A 151 1.96 -5.56 -7.86
CA ASP A 151 2.78 -5.62 -9.06
C ASP A 151 3.39 -7.02 -9.23
N THR A 152 3.20 -7.58 -10.42
CA THR A 152 3.67 -8.90 -10.82
C THR A 152 3.67 -9.02 -12.34
N ALA A 153 4.66 -9.73 -12.87
CA ALA A 153 4.55 -10.33 -14.19
C ALA A 153 3.60 -11.53 -14.19
N TYR A 154 3.29 -12.03 -15.39
CA TYR A 154 2.45 -13.22 -15.53
C TYR A 154 2.98 -14.39 -14.69
N HIS A 155 2.18 -14.81 -13.71
CA HIS A 155 2.56 -15.84 -12.76
C HIS A 155 1.40 -16.83 -12.53
N PRO A 156 1.34 -17.95 -13.29
CA PRO A 156 0.25 -18.92 -13.22
C PRO A 156 -0.10 -19.46 -11.81
N PRO A 157 0.84 -19.62 -10.87
CA PRO A 157 0.51 -19.99 -9.49
C PRO A 157 -0.50 -19.05 -8.80
N ILE A 158 -0.56 -17.77 -9.19
CA ILE A 158 -1.57 -16.84 -8.66
C ILE A 158 -2.99 -17.30 -8.99
N ALA A 159 -3.23 -17.84 -10.19
CA ALA A 159 -4.55 -18.35 -10.56
C ALA A 159 -4.98 -19.54 -9.68
N ARG A 160 -4.03 -20.40 -9.28
CA ARG A 160 -4.30 -21.51 -8.36
C ARG A 160 -4.58 -21.03 -6.95
N PHE A 161 -3.86 -20.00 -6.51
CA PHE A 161 -4.04 -19.38 -5.19
C PHE A 161 -5.38 -18.65 -5.08
N LEU A 162 -5.78 -17.92 -6.12
CA LEU A 162 -7.04 -17.19 -6.21
C LEU A 162 -8.20 -18.04 -6.76
N LYS A 163 -8.07 -19.36 -6.78
CA LYS A 163 -9.11 -20.23 -7.31
C LYS A 163 -10.45 -20.00 -6.60
N ASP A 164 -11.51 -19.87 -7.38
CA ASP A 164 -12.89 -19.63 -6.94
C ASP A 164 -13.07 -18.31 -6.16
N CYS A 165 -12.09 -17.38 -6.25
CA CYS A 165 -12.23 -16.05 -5.69
C CYS A 165 -13.17 -15.22 -6.58
N PRO A 166 -14.26 -14.65 -6.05
CA PRO A 166 -15.33 -14.09 -6.88
C PRO A 166 -14.89 -12.80 -7.59
N PHE A 167 -13.97 -12.04 -7.01
CA PHE A 167 -13.47 -10.80 -7.59
C PHE A 167 -11.94 -10.72 -7.52
N ILE A 168 -11.28 -10.37 -8.62
CA ILE A 168 -9.82 -10.21 -8.67
C ILE A 168 -9.45 -8.82 -9.19
N VAL A 169 -8.56 -8.14 -8.47
CA VAL A 169 -7.91 -6.90 -8.88
C VAL A 169 -6.47 -7.18 -9.27
N HIS A 170 -6.16 -7.06 -10.56
CA HIS A 170 -4.87 -7.46 -11.13
C HIS A 170 -4.11 -6.27 -11.74
N GLU A 171 -2.78 -6.24 -11.61
CA GLU A 171 -1.98 -5.22 -12.33
C GLU A 171 -1.97 -5.48 -13.85
N ALA A 172 -1.91 -4.43 -14.66
CA ALA A 172 -1.82 -4.53 -16.11
C ALA A 172 -0.95 -3.40 -16.69
N ALA A 173 0.23 -3.14 -16.11
CA ALA A 173 1.05 -1.99 -16.48
C ALA A 173 1.49 -1.96 -17.96
N HIS A 174 1.47 -3.09 -18.67
CA HIS A 174 1.74 -3.16 -20.10
C HIS A 174 0.53 -2.93 -21.01
N GLY A 175 -0.68 -2.79 -20.46
CA GLY A 175 -1.90 -2.65 -21.27
C GLY A 175 -2.05 -3.81 -22.26
N LEU A 176 -2.30 -3.51 -23.53
CA LEU A 176 -2.45 -4.54 -24.58
C LEU A 176 -1.11 -5.11 -25.10
N ARG A 177 0.04 -4.61 -24.62
CA ARG A 177 1.34 -5.07 -25.10
C ARG A 177 1.71 -6.38 -24.39
N GLN A 178 1.83 -7.46 -25.15
CA GLN A 178 2.45 -8.67 -24.65
C GLN A 178 3.95 -8.46 -24.45
N VAL A 179 4.48 -9.05 -23.38
CA VAL A 179 5.92 -9.05 -23.10
C VAL A 179 6.41 -10.49 -23.13
N GLU A 180 7.36 -10.76 -24.02
CA GLU A 180 7.88 -12.11 -24.24
C GLU A 180 8.58 -12.68 -23.01
N ASN A 181 9.24 -11.83 -22.21
CA ASN A 181 9.93 -12.24 -21.00
C ASN A 181 9.29 -11.61 -19.75
N ALA A 182 8.38 -12.36 -19.13
CA ALA A 182 7.71 -11.98 -17.89
C ALA A 182 8.68 -11.66 -16.74
N ARG A 183 9.81 -12.38 -16.61
CA ARG A 183 10.77 -12.12 -15.52
C ARG A 183 11.52 -10.81 -15.70
N GLU A 184 11.79 -10.43 -16.95
CA GLU A 184 12.43 -9.15 -17.26
C GLU A 184 11.45 -7.98 -17.16
N SER A 185 10.16 -8.22 -17.37
CA SER A 185 9.13 -7.16 -17.28
C SER A 185 8.82 -6.77 -15.84
N GLY A 186 8.73 -7.76 -14.94
CA GLY A 186 8.22 -7.58 -13.57
C GLY A 186 6.77 -7.12 -13.50
N HIS A 187 6.07 -7.05 -14.64
CA HIS A 187 4.73 -6.48 -14.79
C HIS A 187 3.89 -7.24 -15.82
N SER A 188 2.57 -7.10 -15.74
CA SER A 188 1.61 -7.86 -16.55
C SER A 188 0.96 -7.02 -17.65
N SER A 189 0.52 -7.69 -18.70
CA SER A 189 -0.42 -7.13 -19.68
C SER A 189 -1.88 -7.32 -19.21
N ALA A 190 -2.81 -6.63 -19.86
CA ALA A 190 -4.24 -6.82 -19.65
C ALA A 190 -4.69 -8.23 -20.05
N GLU A 191 -4.01 -8.85 -21.02
CA GLU A 191 -4.27 -10.24 -21.40
C GLU A 191 -3.79 -11.22 -20.33
N ASP A 192 -2.64 -10.96 -19.71
CA ASP A 192 -2.15 -11.77 -18.58
C ASP A 192 -3.12 -11.70 -17.39
N ALA A 193 -3.59 -10.50 -17.05
CA ALA A 193 -4.61 -10.29 -16.03
C ALA A 193 -5.89 -11.08 -16.34
N ALA A 194 -6.41 -10.97 -17.58
CA ALA A 194 -7.60 -11.70 -18.02
C ALA A 194 -7.40 -13.23 -17.96
N ARG A 195 -6.21 -13.72 -18.33
CA ARG A 195 -5.87 -15.14 -18.26
C ARG A 195 -5.83 -15.63 -16.82
N ILE A 196 -5.21 -14.88 -15.90
CA ILE A 196 -5.20 -15.23 -14.47
C ILE A 196 -6.63 -15.27 -13.92
N ALA A 197 -7.46 -14.26 -14.20
CA ALA A 197 -8.85 -14.23 -13.75
C ALA A 197 -9.67 -15.42 -14.28
N LYS A 198 -9.51 -15.73 -15.58
CA LYS A 198 -10.16 -16.89 -16.21
C LYS A 198 -9.71 -18.22 -15.59
N ASP A 199 -8.41 -18.41 -15.43
CA ASP A 199 -7.83 -19.66 -14.89
C ASP A 199 -8.16 -19.83 -13.40
N ALA A 200 -8.36 -18.73 -12.68
CA ALA A 200 -8.84 -18.70 -11.29
C ALA A 200 -10.36 -18.94 -11.17
N GLN A 201 -11.10 -18.95 -12.28
CA GLN A 201 -12.56 -19.06 -12.30
C GLN A 201 -13.26 -17.90 -11.57
N ALA A 202 -12.69 -16.70 -11.62
CA ALA A 202 -13.30 -15.52 -11.03
C ALA A 202 -14.62 -15.16 -11.71
N ILE A 203 -15.58 -14.67 -10.93
CA ILE A 203 -16.88 -14.22 -11.45
C ILE A 203 -16.71 -12.88 -12.17
N ASP A 204 -15.95 -11.97 -11.56
CA ASP A 204 -15.64 -10.66 -12.12
C ASP A 204 -14.19 -10.27 -11.79
N TRP A 205 -13.65 -9.31 -12.51
CA TRP A 205 -12.28 -8.84 -12.30
C TRP A 205 -12.09 -7.41 -12.80
N ALA A 206 -11.19 -6.69 -12.14
CA ALA A 206 -10.73 -5.38 -12.52
C ALA A 206 -9.21 -5.36 -12.64
N TRP A 207 -8.69 -4.32 -13.28
CA TRP A 207 -7.26 -4.13 -13.39
C TRP A 207 -6.84 -2.69 -13.04
N PHE A 208 -5.58 -2.53 -12.67
CA PHE A 208 -4.96 -1.23 -12.42
C PHE A 208 -3.61 -1.11 -13.13
N THR A 209 -3.15 0.12 -13.38
CA THR A 209 -1.82 0.41 -13.95
C THR A 209 -1.03 1.27 -12.99
N SER A 210 0.17 0.83 -12.60
CA SER A 210 1.11 1.66 -11.81
C SER A 210 1.88 2.67 -12.67
N LYS A 211 2.01 2.43 -13.99
CA LYS A 211 2.64 3.39 -14.90
C LYS A 211 1.70 4.52 -15.26
N LYS A 212 1.96 5.72 -14.72
CA LYS A 212 1.52 6.96 -15.36
C LYS A 212 2.13 6.98 -16.77
N ARG A 213 1.30 7.24 -17.79
CA ARG A 213 1.80 7.68 -19.10
C ARG A 213 2.72 8.87 -18.82
N MET A 214 4.04 8.68 -18.97
CA MET A 214 4.98 9.79 -19.10
C MET A 214 4.85 10.36 -20.50
#